data_AF-A0A7W9ASG0-F1
#
_entry.id   AF-A0A7W9ASG0-F1
#
_cell.length_a   1.000
_cell.length_b   1.000
_cell.length_c   1.000
_cell.angle_alpha   90.00
_cell.angle_beta   90.00
_cell.angle_gamma   90.00
#
_symmetry.space_group_name_H-M   'P 1'
#
loop_
_entity.id
_entity.type
_entity.pdbx_description
1 polymer ?
#
loop_
_entity_poly.entity_id
_entity_poly.type
_entity_poly.pdbx_seq_one_letter_code
_entity_poly.pdbx_strand_id
1 'polypeptide(L)'
;MGIHHTNVPTNTRPSVPIAATRDAGSETDALQAALTDMTAAFSNDFVAARIGDRHNTYEHRARVLRQMAGSLATMRAHDAVAS
;
A
#
# COMPACT_ATOMS: atom_id res chain seq x y z
N MET A 1 51.03 0.46 12.72
CA MET A 1 50.14 1.00 11.67
C MET A 1 48.83 0.23 11.74
N GLY A 2 47.87 0.73 12.52
CA GLY A 2 46.64 0.02 12.86
C GLY A 2 45.56 0.22 11.80
N ILE A 3 44.96 -0.88 11.36
CA ILE A 3 43.79 -0.90 10.50
C ILE A 3 42.54 -0.53 11.33
N HIS A 4 41.91 0.60 10.99
CA HIS A 4 40.63 0.98 11.58
C HIS A 4 39.52 0.11 10.96
N HIS A 5 39.05 -0.88 11.71
CA HIS A 5 37.79 -1.56 11.42
C HIS A 5 36.62 -0.63 11.77
N THR A 6 35.92 -0.16 10.75
CA THR A 6 34.64 0.55 10.91
C THR A 6 33.55 -0.49 11.16
N ASN A 7 33.21 -0.72 12.42
CA ASN A 7 32.03 -1.49 12.79
C ASN A 7 30.77 -0.75 12.31
N VAL A 8 30.12 -1.27 11.27
CA VAL A 8 28.73 -0.90 10.94
C VAL A 8 27.84 -1.59 11.99
N PRO A 9 27.00 -0.88 12.75
CA PRO A 9 26.03 -1.54 13.60
C PRO A 9 24.96 -2.17 12.69
N THR A 10 25.04 -3.48 12.50
CA THR A 10 23.91 -4.28 12.03
C THR A 10 22.80 -4.11 13.07
N ASN A 11 21.85 -3.24 12.76
CA ASN A 11 20.62 -3.09 13.51
C ASN A 11 19.78 -4.36 13.27
N THR A 12 20.17 -5.44 13.94
CA THR A 12 19.44 -6.71 14.00
C THR A 12 18.20 -6.45 14.84
N ARG A 13 17.18 -5.85 14.21
CA ARG A 13 15.84 -5.89 14.78
C ARG A 13 15.45 -7.37 14.86
N PRO A 14 15.03 -7.89 16.02
CA PRO A 14 14.36 -9.18 16.04
C PRO A 14 13.09 -9.03 15.22
N SER A 15 13.09 -9.58 14.00
CA SER A 15 11.86 -9.91 13.29
C SER A 15 11.20 -11.02 14.10
N VAL A 16 10.46 -10.62 15.12
CA VAL A 16 9.43 -11.45 15.71
C VAL A 16 8.56 -11.87 14.52
N PRO A 17 8.39 -13.17 14.23
CA PRO A 17 7.35 -13.58 13.33
C PRO A 17 6.08 -13.27 14.12
N ILE A 18 5.54 -12.05 13.93
CA ILE A 18 4.18 -11.76 14.31
C ILE A 18 3.41 -12.74 13.43
N ALA A 19 3.05 -13.88 14.02
CA ALA A 19 2.00 -14.75 13.54
C ALA A 19 0.77 -13.85 13.51
N ALA A 20 0.66 -13.12 12.41
CA ALA A 20 -0.45 -12.26 12.13
C ALA A 20 -1.54 -13.24 11.70
N THR A 21 -2.21 -13.83 12.69
CA THR A 21 -3.67 -13.91 12.64
C THR A 21 -4.17 -12.48 12.54
N ARG A 22 -3.92 -11.87 11.37
CA ARG A 22 -4.35 -10.56 10.98
C ARG A 22 -5.76 -10.80 10.54
N ASP A 23 -6.70 -10.33 11.34
CA ASP A 23 -8.11 -10.46 11.07
C ASP A 23 -8.35 -9.94 9.64
N ALA A 24 -8.71 -10.83 8.72
CA ALA A 24 -8.81 -10.51 7.29
C ALA A 24 -9.81 -9.36 7.06
N GLY A 25 -10.82 -9.25 7.93
CA GLY A 25 -11.74 -8.11 7.98
C GLY A 25 -11.03 -6.77 8.24
N SER A 26 -10.10 -6.72 9.20
CA SER A 26 -9.33 -5.50 9.50
C SER A 26 -8.43 -5.05 8.35
N GLU A 27 -7.89 -6.00 7.57
CA GLU A 27 -7.06 -5.67 6.41
C GLU A 27 -7.90 -5.24 5.20
N THR A 28 -9.02 -5.91 4.94
CA THR A 28 -9.99 -5.53 3.90
C THR A 28 -10.55 -4.13 4.16
N ASP A 29 -10.90 -3.81 5.41
CA ASP A 29 -11.40 -2.49 5.80
C ASP A 29 -10.34 -1.40 5.65
N ALA A 30 -9.10 -1.67 6.06
CA ALA A 30 -7.98 -0.73 5.89
C ALA A 30 -7.69 -0.46 4.40
N LEU A 31 -7.72 -1.49 3.56
CA LEU A 31 -7.52 -1.34 2.12
C LEU A 31 -8.68 -0.57 1.46
N GLN A 32 -9.91 -0.77 1.92
CA GLN A 32 -11.08 -0.02 1.46
C GLN A 32 -10.99 1.47 1.84
N ALA A 33 -10.58 1.79 3.06
CA ALA A 33 -10.36 3.17 3.50
C ALA A 33 -9.27 3.84 2.64
N ALA A 34 -8.13 3.17 2.45
CA ALA A 34 -7.04 3.67 1.62
C ALA A 34 -7.47 3.89 0.14
N LEU A 35 -8.28 2.99 -0.41
CA LEU A 35 -8.86 3.16 -1.75
C LEU A 35 -9.74 4.40 -1.85
N THR A 36 -10.57 4.64 -0.83
CA THR A 36 -11.50 5.76 -0.77
C THR A 36 -10.73 7.08 -0.72
N ASP A 37 -9.75 7.17 0.18
CA ASP A 37 -8.92 8.37 0.33
C ASP A 37 -8.11 8.67 -0.93
N MET A 38 -7.49 7.65 -1.53
CA MET A 38 -6.68 7.82 -2.73
C MET A 38 -7.53 8.19 -3.95
N THR A 39 -8.76 7.67 -4.03
CA THR A 39 -9.74 8.06 -5.06
C THR A 39 -10.20 9.49 -4.87
N ALA A 40 -10.49 9.92 -3.64
CA ALA A 40 -10.87 11.30 -3.35
C ALA A 40 -9.75 12.28 -3.71
N ALA A 41 -8.50 11.97 -3.35
CA ALA A 41 -7.34 12.76 -3.74
C ALA A 41 -7.16 12.82 -5.27
N PHE A 42 -7.35 11.70 -5.96
CA PHE A 42 -7.26 11.65 -7.42
C PHE A 42 -8.34 12.48 -8.11
N SER A 43 -9.59 12.41 -7.63
CA SER A 43 -10.70 13.23 -8.11
C SER A 43 -10.48 14.73 -7.84
N ASN A 44 -9.94 15.07 -6.68
CA ASN A 44 -9.60 16.46 -6.35
C ASN A 44 -8.53 17.03 -7.30
N ASP A 45 -7.51 16.24 -7.63
CA ASP A 45 -6.49 16.64 -8.60
C ASP A 45 -7.07 16.79 -10.03
N PHE A 46 -8.09 16.02 -10.37
CA PHE A 46 -8.84 16.17 -11.62
C PHE A 46 -9.57 17.52 -11.68
N VAL A 47 -10.35 17.83 -10.64
CA VAL A 47 -11.12 19.09 -10.56
C VAL A 47 -10.18 20.30 -10.51
N ALA A 48 -9.03 20.18 -9.84
CA ALA A 48 -8.03 21.24 -9.77
C ALA A 48 -7.23 21.44 -11.07
N ALA A 49 -7.57 20.74 -12.16
CA ALA A 49 -6.86 20.78 -13.45
C ALA A 49 -5.35 20.49 -13.36
N ARG A 50 -4.92 19.72 -12.34
CA ARG A 50 -3.52 19.34 -12.13
C ARG A 50 -3.12 18.09 -12.92
N ILE A 51 -4.07 17.53 -13.67
CA ILE A 51 -3.84 16.39 -14.56
C ILE A 51 -3.09 16.89 -15.78
N GLY A 52 -1.91 16.32 -16.02
CA GLY A 52 -1.03 16.67 -17.15
C GLY A 52 0.21 17.47 -16.73
N ASP A 53 0.19 18.15 -15.59
CA ASP A 53 1.35 18.90 -15.06
C ASP A 53 2.52 17.97 -14.72
N ARG A 54 2.19 16.71 -14.37
CA ARG A 54 3.13 15.58 -14.32
C ARG A 54 2.49 14.40 -15.07
N HIS A 55 2.63 14.38 -16.40
CA HIS A 55 2.05 13.35 -17.28
C HIS A 55 2.23 11.91 -16.75
N ASN A 56 3.39 11.59 -16.16
CA ASN A 56 3.71 10.25 -15.64
C ASN A 56 2.99 9.89 -14.32
N THR A 57 2.46 10.88 -13.59
CA THR A 57 1.82 10.67 -12.28
C THR A 57 0.37 10.20 -12.41
N TYR A 58 -0.34 10.60 -13.46
CA TYR A 58 -1.75 10.24 -13.62
C TYR A 58 -1.93 8.76 -13.98
N GLU A 59 -1.22 8.28 -15.00
CA GLU A 59 -1.27 6.88 -15.42
C GLU A 59 -0.80 5.94 -14.31
N HIS A 60 0.26 6.32 -13.60
CA HIS A 60 0.76 5.59 -12.45
C HIS A 60 -0.29 5.49 -11.34
N ARG A 61 -0.91 6.61 -10.94
CA ARG A 61 -1.94 6.60 -9.88
C ARG A 61 -3.20 5.84 -10.30
N ALA A 62 -3.62 5.98 -11.55
CA ALA A 62 -4.74 5.22 -12.09
C ALA A 62 -4.45 3.72 -12.09
N ARG A 63 -3.21 3.31 -12.40
CA ARG A 63 -2.77 1.91 -12.30
C ARG A 63 -2.81 1.41 -10.87
N VAL A 64 -2.28 2.18 -9.92
CA VAL A 64 -2.27 1.81 -8.48
C VAL A 64 -3.70 1.66 -7.95
N LEU A 65 -4.62 2.57 -8.30
CA LEU A 65 -6.04 2.45 -7.92
C LEU A 65 -6.68 1.15 -8.44
N ARG A 66 -6.42 0.79 -9.70
CA ARG A 66 -6.92 -0.49 -10.27
C ARG A 66 -6.33 -1.70 -9.55
N GLN A 67 -5.05 -1.66 -9.18
CA GLN A 67 -4.40 -2.74 -8.44
C GLN A 67 -5.02 -2.90 -7.05
N MET A 68 -5.17 -1.81 -6.30
CA MET A 68 -5.80 -1.84 -4.97
C MET A 68 -7.26 -2.35 -5.04
N ALA A 69 -8.03 -1.91 -6.03
CA ALA A 69 -9.40 -2.37 -6.24
C ALA A 69 -9.47 -3.86 -6.58
N GLY A 70 -8.53 -4.36 -7.40
CA GLY A 70 -8.40 -5.78 -7.71
C GLY A 70 -8.07 -6.61 -6.47
N SER A 71 -7.09 -6.18 -5.67
CA SER A 71 -6.73 -6.85 -4.41
C SER A 71 -7.91 -6.93 -3.45
N LEU A 72 -8.66 -5.83 -3.28
CA LEU A 72 -9.85 -5.79 -2.45
C LEU A 72 -10.93 -6.78 -2.93
N ALA A 73 -11.15 -6.87 -4.24
CA ALA A 73 -12.10 -7.81 -4.82
C ALA A 73 -11.69 -9.27 -4.59
N THR A 74 -10.39 -9.58 -4.71
CA THR A 74 -9.85 -10.91 -4.40
C THR A 74 -10.00 -11.26 -2.92
N MET A 75 -9.69 -10.33 -2.00
CA MET A 75 -9.83 -10.54 -0.56
C MET A 75 -11.30 -10.83 -0.19
N ARG A 76 -12.24 -10.02 -0.69
CA ARG A 76 -13.68 -10.25 -0.45
C ARG A 76 -14.18 -11.57 -1.05
N ALA A 77 -13.69 -11.96 -2.22
CA ALA A 77 -14.04 -13.25 -2.82
C ALA A 77 -13.52 -14.43 -1.98
N HIS A 78 -12.34 -14.29 -1.38
CA HIS A 78 -11.78 -15.30 -0.48
C HIS A 78 -12.58 -15.39 0.82
N ASP A 79 -12.95 -14.26 1.44
CA ASP A 79 -13.77 -14.23 2.65
C ASP A 79 -15.17 -14.85 2.42
N ALA A 80 -15.76 -14.61 1.24
CA ALA A 80 -17.05 -15.19 0.86
C ALA A 80 -17.01 -16.70 0.61
N VAL A 81 -15.85 -17.27 0.26
CA VAL A 81 -15.66 -18.72 0.06
C VAL A 81 -15.28 -19.41 1.38
N ALA A 82 -14.71 -18.68 2.34
CA ALA A 82 -14.32 -19.18 3.65
C ALA A 82 -15.45 -19.16 4.70
N SER A 83 -16.59 -18.51 4.39
CA SER A 83 -17.79 -18.44 5.23
C SER A 83 -18.82 -19.51 4.86
#